data_AF-A0A3D4DQC5-F1
#
_entry.id   AF-A0A3D4DQC5-F1
#
_cell.length_a   1.000
_cell.length_b   1.000
_cell.length_c   1.000
_cell.angle_alpha   90.00
_cell.angle_beta   90.00
_cell.angle_gamma   90.00
#
_symmetry.space_group_name_H-M   'P 1'
#
loop_
_entity.id
_entity.type
_entity.pdbx_description
1 polymer ?
#
loop_
_entity_poly.entity_id
_entity_poly.type
_entity_poly.pdbx_seq_one_letter_code
_entity_poly.pdbx_strand_id
1 'polypeptide(L)'
;FGIDLVRLTVPVHEPVHAVQHRGHMQAGEAARRHDGQAIDDLLGRIGARLGLEALTRLHPGESHIPEKAGVVMAAGFAAPHMGWHPGPARPVRLWSPEPVGAAQGPALPDRFRWRGRDHAVVAAEGPERIAPEWWLDEPAWRSGQRDYWRVTTDRGERLWLYFAHGAALSAGWFCHGAFA
;
A
#
# COMPACT_ATOMS: atom_id res chain seq x y z
N PHE A 1 57.19 36.56 8.87
CA PHE A 1 57.48 35.60 7.80
C PHE A 1 56.25 35.51 6.91
N GLY A 2 56.34 36.01 5.68
CA GLY A 2 55.20 36.12 4.76
C GLY A 2 55.60 35.60 3.38
N ILE A 3 54.65 34.98 2.68
CA ILE A 3 54.83 34.54 1.29
C ILE A 3 54.46 35.73 0.40
N ASP A 4 55.46 36.32 -0.28
CA ASP A 4 55.26 37.49 -1.14
C ASP A 4 54.83 37.14 -2.58
N LEU A 5 54.88 35.86 -2.98
CA LEU A 5 54.43 35.45 -4.32
C LEU A 5 54.00 33.98 -4.37
N VAL A 6 52.83 33.73 -4.97
CA VAL A 6 52.39 32.39 -5.37
C VAL A 6 52.16 32.40 -6.88
N ARG A 7 52.84 31.49 -7.60
CA ARG A 7 52.65 31.31 -9.04
C ARG A 7 52.04 29.94 -9.31
N LEU A 8 50.80 29.94 -9.79
CA LEU A 8 50.13 28.74 -10.30
C LEU A 8 50.40 28.61 -11.80
N THR A 9 50.74 27.40 -12.24
CA THR A 9 50.87 27.05 -13.66
C THR A 9 50.02 25.82 -13.92
N VAL A 10 49.16 25.89 -14.93
CA VAL A 10 48.25 24.80 -15.31
C VAL A 10 48.66 24.31 -16.70
N PRO A 11 49.46 23.24 -16.80
CA PRO A 11 49.98 22.76 -18.08
C PRO A 11 48.93 22.05 -18.94
N VAL A 12 47.83 21.61 -18.35
CA VAL A 12 46.71 20.95 -19.04
C VAL A 12 45.39 21.44 -18.44
N HIS A 13 44.48 21.88 -19.29
CA HIS A 13 43.12 22.25 -18.90
C HIS A 13 42.13 21.77 -19.97
N GLU A 14 40.89 21.54 -19.57
CA GLU A 14 39.79 21.20 -20.48
C GLU A 14 38.68 22.26 -20.41
N PRO A 15 37.88 22.43 -21.46
CA PRO A 15 36.76 23.38 -21.45
C PRO A 15 35.72 23.00 -20.40
N VAL A 16 35.59 23.81 -19.35
CA VAL A 16 34.43 23.73 -18.46
C VAL A 16 33.32 24.54 -19.09
N HIS A 17 32.36 23.84 -19.69
CA HIS A 17 31.11 24.47 -20.09
C HIS A 17 30.29 24.78 -18.83
N ALA A 18 29.71 25.98 -18.77
CA ALA A 18 28.76 26.35 -17.73
C ALA A 18 27.45 25.56 -17.89
N VAL A 19 27.49 24.26 -17.65
CA VAL A 19 26.28 23.49 -17.39
C VAL A 19 25.89 23.85 -15.97
N GLN A 20 25.11 24.92 -15.85
CA GLN A 20 24.40 25.24 -14.63
C GLN A 20 23.63 23.96 -14.26
N HIS A 21 24.00 23.33 -13.14
CA HIS A 21 23.19 22.26 -12.56
C HIS A 21 21.78 22.83 -12.41
N ARG A 22 20.88 22.46 -13.33
CA ARG A 22 19.48 22.83 -13.25
C ARG A 22 18.95 22.20 -11.97
N GLY A 23 18.77 23.02 -10.95
CA GLY A 23 18.25 22.56 -9.66
C GLY A 23 16.93 21.83 -9.85
N HIS A 24 16.69 20.84 -8.99
CA HIS A 24 15.55 19.90 -9.01
C HIS A 24 14.16 20.55 -9.26
N MET A 25 14.00 21.84 -8.99
CA MET A 25 12.78 22.60 -9.23
C MET A 25 12.46 22.84 -10.72
N GLN A 26 13.44 23.19 -11.56
CA GLN A 26 13.20 23.42 -13.00
C GLN A 26 13.16 22.12 -13.81
N ALA A 27 13.84 21.06 -13.32
CA ALA A 27 13.67 19.71 -13.85
C ALA A 27 12.22 19.22 -13.69
N GLY A 28 11.55 19.58 -12.59
CA GLY A 28 10.14 19.25 -12.34
C GLY A 28 9.15 19.88 -13.31
N GLU A 29 9.45 21.02 -13.93
CA GLU A 29 8.54 21.70 -14.87
C GLU A 29 8.70 21.23 -16.32
N ALA A 30 9.89 20.77 -16.70
CA ALA A 30 10.13 20.10 -17.99
C ALA A 30 9.68 18.63 -17.97
N ALA A 31 9.87 17.92 -16.84
CA ALA A 31 9.44 16.53 -16.67
C ALA A 31 7.91 16.37 -16.76
N ARG A 32 7.13 17.34 -16.27
CA ARG A 32 5.65 17.32 -16.38
C ARG A 32 5.12 17.21 -17.82
N ARG A 33 5.92 17.57 -18.83
CA ARG A 33 5.56 17.47 -20.26
C ARG A 33 6.14 16.22 -20.94
N HIS A 34 7.02 15.47 -20.27
CA HIS A 34 7.81 14.35 -20.80
C HIS A 34 7.73 13.08 -19.91
N ASP A 35 6.77 13.03 -18.98
CA ASP A 35 6.79 12.09 -17.85
C ASP A 35 6.63 10.62 -18.28
N GLY A 36 5.80 10.36 -19.30
CA GLY A 36 5.62 9.01 -19.84
C GLY A 36 6.90 8.43 -20.42
N GLN A 37 7.61 9.20 -21.26
CA GLN A 37 8.84 8.75 -21.92
C GLN A 37 9.98 8.53 -20.92
N ALA A 38 10.12 9.38 -19.91
CA ALA A 38 11.17 9.23 -18.89
C ALA A 38 10.96 7.98 -18.03
N ILE A 39 9.71 7.65 -17.69
CA ILE A 39 9.34 6.42 -16.99
C ILE A 39 9.59 5.21 -17.88
N ASP A 40 9.20 5.26 -19.15
CA ASP A 40 9.41 4.16 -20.09
C ASP A 40 10.91 3.88 -20.31
N ASP A 41 11.73 4.92 -20.45
CA ASP A 41 13.20 4.79 -20.54
C ASP A 41 13.81 4.20 -19.25
N LEU A 42 13.26 4.54 -18.08
CA LEU A 42 13.67 3.96 -16.81
C LEU A 42 13.31 2.47 -16.75
N LEU A 43 12.07 2.11 -17.10
CA LEU A 43 11.62 0.72 -17.17
C LEU A 43 12.47 -0.07 -18.16
N GLY A 44 12.80 0.49 -19.32
CA GLY A 44 13.69 -0.12 -20.31
C GLY A 44 15.09 -0.40 -19.75
N ARG A 45 15.70 0.57 -19.07
CA ARG A 45 17.04 0.40 -18.47
C ARG A 45 17.07 -0.62 -17.33
N ILE A 46 16.07 -0.59 -16.44
CA ILE A 46 15.99 -1.58 -15.36
C ILE A 46 15.67 -2.96 -15.94
N GLY A 47 14.74 -3.03 -16.89
CA GLY A 47 14.34 -4.26 -17.57
C GLY A 47 15.48 -4.90 -18.35
N ALA A 48 16.36 -4.11 -18.99
CA ALA A 48 17.56 -4.64 -19.67
C ALA A 48 18.54 -5.33 -18.71
N ARG A 49 18.51 -5.00 -17.41
CA ARG A 49 19.38 -5.60 -16.39
C ARG A 49 18.71 -6.73 -15.61
N LEU A 50 17.41 -6.59 -15.31
CA LEU A 50 16.68 -7.49 -14.40
C LEU A 50 15.64 -8.36 -15.11
N GLY A 51 15.37 -8.14 -16.39
CA GLY A 51 14.23 -8.69 -17.13
C GLY A 51 12.99 -7.79 -17.02
N LEU A 52 12.20 -7.68 -18.10
CA LEU A 52 10.95 -6.90 -18.09
C LEU A 52 9.86 -7.57 -17.26
N GLU A 53 9.94 -8.89 -17.12
CA GLU A 53 9.08 -9.74 -16.28
C GLU A 53 9.26 -9.49 -14.78
N ALA A 54 10.45 -9.03 -14.36
CA ALA A 54 10.72 -8.65 -12.98
C ALA A 54 10.09 -7.30 -12.61
N LEU A 55 9.69 -6.50 -13.61
CA LEU A 55 9.06 -5.21 -13.40
C LEU A 55 7.56 -5.38 -13.26
N THR A 56 7.05 -5.01 -12.09
CA THR A 56 5.62 -5.08 -11.80
C THR A 56 5.07 -3.71 -11.44
N ARG A 57 3.75 -3.55 -11.59
CA ARG A 57 2.98 -2.41 -11.11
C ARG A 57 1.66 -2.86 -10.54
N LEU A 58 1.10 -2.05 -9.66
CA LEU A 58 -0.22 -2.27 -9.10
C LEU A 58 -1.28 -1.59 -9.97
N HIS A 59 -2.34 -2.35 -10.24
CA HIS A 59 -3.55 -1.87 -10.88
C HIS A 59 -4.74 -1.97 -9.93
N PRO A 60 -5.75 -1.10 -10.15
CA PRO A 60 -7.10 -1.30 -9.65
C PRO A 60 -7.59 -2.74 -9.87
N GLY A 61 -8.06 -3.40 -8.82
CA GLY A 61 -8.87 -4.62 -8.96
C GLY A 61 -10.35 -4.25 -8.95
N GLU A 62 -11.14 -4.83 -9.85
CA GLU A 62 -12.60 -4.67 -9.88
C GLU A 62 -13.28 -5.58 -8.85
N SER A 63 -12.92 -5.40 -7.57
CA SER A 63 -13.49 -6.18 -6.47
C SER A 63 -13.63 -5.34 -5.22
N HIS A 64 -14.73 -5.54 -4.51
CA HIS A 64 -14.92 -5.01 -3.16
C HIS A 64 -14.24 -5.86 -2.08
N ILE A 65 -13.75 -7.07 -2.44
CA ILE A 65 -13.00 -7.93 -1.53
C ILE A 65 -11.61 -7.30 -1.32
N PRO A 66 -11.19 -7.04 -0.07
CA PRO A 66 -9.92 -6.35 0.22
C PRO A 66 -8.69 -7.02 -0.39
N GLU A 67 -8.66 -8.35 -0.37
CA GLU A 67 -7.60 -9.19 -0.91
C GLU A 67 -7.49 -9.07 -2.45
N LYS A 68 -8.55 -8.63 -3.12
CA LYS A 68 -8.65 -8.51 -4.59
C LYS A 68 -8.75 -7.05 -5.06
N ALA A 69 -8.59 -6.08 -4.16
CA ALA A 69 -8.72 -4.65 -4.47
C ALA A 69 -7.59 -4.11 -5.37
N GLY A 70 -6.47 -4.84 -5.46
CA GLY A 70 -5.35 -4.52 -6.33
C GLY A 70 -4.84 -5.75 -7.07
N VAL A 71 -4.40 -5.56 -8.30
CA VAL A 71 -3.83 -6.61 -9.16
C VAL A 71 -2.39 -6.23 -9.51
N VAL A 72 -1.46 -7.17 -9.35
CA VAL A 72 -0.08 -7.01 -9.79
C VAL A 72 -0.01 -7.35 -11.28
N MET A 73 0.48 -6.42 -12.10
CA MET A 73 0.65 -6.59 -13.54
C MET A 73 2.10 -6.36 -13.96
N ALA A 74 2.51 -6.96 -15.07
CA ALA A 74 3.82 -6.69 -15.66
C ALA A 74 3.88 -5.24 -16.18
N ALA A 75 4.81 -4.45 -15.66
CA ALA A 75 4.86 -3.02 -15.91
C ALA A 75 5.14 -2.66 -17.38
N GLY A 76 5.88 -3.51 -18.10
CA GLY A 76 6.17 -3.33 -19.52
C GLY A 76 4.99 -3.61 -20.46
N PHE A 77 3.91 -4.22 -19.97
CA PHE A 77 2.76 -4.64 -20.79
C PHE A 77 1.43 -4.01 -20.37
N ALA A 78 1.42 -3.20 -19.32
CA ALA A 78 0.22 -2.55 -18.81
C ALA A 78 0.44 -1.04 -18.71
N ALA A 79 -0.44 -0.24 -19.31
CA ALA A 79 -0.41 1.22 -19.20
C ALA A 79 -0.71 1.67 -17.75
N PRO A 80 -0.13 2.77 -17.25
CA PRO A 80 -0.38 3.18 -15.88
C PRO A 80 -1.82 3.64 -15.70
N HIS A 81 -2.47 3.24 -14.61
CA HIS A 81 -3.83 3.67 -14.31
C HIS A 81 -3.83 4.93 -13.43
N MET A 82 -4.02 6.09 -14.04
CA MET A 82 -3.99 7.39 -13.32
C MET A 82 -5.34 7.84 -12.77
N GLY A 83 -6.45 7.22 -13.20
CA GLY A 83 -7.82 7.62 -12.83
C GLY A 83 -8.37 6.95 -11.57
N TRP A 84 -7.52 6.57 -10.61
CA TRP A 84 -7.99 5.85 -9.42
C TRP A 84 -8.66 6.79 -8.43
N HIS A 85 -9.87 6.45 -8.02
CA HIS A 85 -10.58 7.16 -6.96
C HIS A 85 -10.32 6.46 -5.61
N PRO A 86 -9.94 7.21 -4.56
CA PRO A 86 -9.73 6.61 -3.26
C PRO A 86 -11.07 6.06 -2.72
N GLY A 87 -11.14 4.73 -2.55
CA GLY A 87 -12.25 4.06 -1.87
C GLY A 87 -12.15 4.19 -0.33
N PRO A 88 -12.94 3.40 0.42
CA PRO A 88 -12.82 3.32 1.87
C PRO A 88 -11.39 3.01 2.28
N ALA A 89 -10.91 3.63 3.37
CA ALA A 89 -9.55 3.38 3.83
C ALA A 89 -9.36 1.90 4.17
N ARG A 90 -8.35 1.27 3.56
CA ARG A 90 -7.96 -0.11 3.80
C ARG A 90 -6.69 -0.20 4.68
N PRO A 91 -6.48 -1.29 5.42
CA PRO A 91 -5.24 -1.51 6.15
C PRO A 91 -4.02 -1.50 5.23
N VAL A 92 -2.89 -1.00 5.74
CA VAL A 92 -1.60 -1.08 5.02
C VAL A 92 -1.06 -2.50 5.07
N ARG A 93 -1.39 -3.25 6.14
CA ARG A 93 -1.03 -4.65 6.32
C ARG A 93 -2.30 -5.47 6.40
N LEU A 94 -2.45 -6.41 5.47
CA LEU A 94 -3.51 -7.41 5.47
C LEU A 94 -2.91 -8.77 5.84
N TRP A 95 -3.58 -9.52 6.69
CA TRP A 95 -3.20 -10.86 7.12
C TRP A 95 -4.24 -11.87 6.66
N SER A 96 -3.92 -13.16 6.69
CA SER A 96 -5.00 -14.16 6.75
C SER A 96 -5.81 -13.91 8.02
N PRO A 97 -7.15 -13.97 7.99
CA PRO A 97 -7.96 -13.63 9.16
C PRO A 97 -7.55 -14.41 10.42
N GLU A 98 -7.18 -13.68 11.47
CA GLU A 98 -6.72 -14.27 12.72
C GLU A 98 -7.85 -14.24 13.75
N PRO A 99 -8.12 -15.33 14.48
CA PRO A 99 -9.21 -15.36 15.45
C PRO A 99 -8.98 -14.38 16.60
N VAL A 100 -10.07 -13.74 17.02
CA VAL A 100 -10.11 -12.81 18.15
C VAL A 100 -11.02 -13.36 19.23
N GLY A 101 -10.50 -13.49 20.45
CA GLY A 101 -11.28 -13.91 21.61
C GLY A 101 -12.11 -12.73 22.12
N ALA A 102 -13.42 -12.76 21.93
CA ALA A 102 -14.34 -11.72 22.36
C ALA A 102 -15.70 -12.32 22.79
N ALA A 103 -16.58 -11.49 23.32
CA ALA A 103 -17.96 -11.87 23.56
C ALA A 103 -18.63 -12.35 22.26
N GLN A 104 -19.52 -13.34 22.38
CA GLN A 104 -20.24 -13.88 21.23
C GLN A 104 -21.30 -12.88 20.77
N GLY A 105 -21.25 -12.52 19.48
CA GLY A 105 -22.24 -11.66 18.83
C GLY A 105 -21.63 -10.56 17.95
N PRO A 106 -22.45 -9.91 17.10
CA PRO A 106 -22.00 -8.92 16.12
C PRO A 106 -21.76 -7.53 16.72
N ALA A 107 -22.13 -7.31 17.99
CA ALA A 107 -21.84 -6.05 18.68
C ALA A 107 -20.34 -5.96 18.94
N LEU A 108 -19.70 -4.86 18.52
CA LEU A 108 -18.28 -4.63 18.74
C LEU A 108 -17.97 -4.73 20.25
N PRO A 109 -17.02 -5.57 20.67
CA PRO A 109 -16.71 -5.75 22.09
C PRO A 109 -15.87 -4.58 22.62
N ASP A 110 -16.15 -4.14 23.85
CA ASP A 110 -15.31 -3.12 24.53
C ASP A 110 -13.90 -3.64 24.81
N ARG A 111 -13.73 -4.96 24.98
CA ARG A 111 -12.45 -5.64 25.23
C ARG A 111 -12.37 -6.95 24.48
N PHE A 112 -11.19 -7.28 23.98
CA PHE A 112 -10.95 -8.53 23.26
C PHE A 112 -9.52 -9.02 23.47
N ARG A 113 -9.29 -10.32 23.26
CA ARG A 113 -7.97 -10.95 23.32
C ARG A 113 -7.50 -11.29 21.91
N TRP A 114 -6.34 -10.79 21.52
CA TRP A 114 -5.74 -11.06 20.22
C TRP A 114 -4.22 -11.24 20.35
N ARG A 115 -3.67 -12.25 19.65
CA ARG A 115 -2.24 -12.64 19.74
C ARG A 115 -1.71 -12.75 21.18
N GLY A 116 -2.53 -13.31 22.07
CA GLY A 116 -2.18 -13.53 23.48
C GLY A 116 -2.22 -12.29 24.38
N ARG A 117 -2.71 -11.14 23.91
CA ARG A 117 -2.84 -9.90 24.69
C ARG A 117 -4.29 -9.43 24.75
N ASP A 118 -4.67 -8.82 25.89
CA ASP A 118 -6.01 -8.27 26.09
C ASP A 118 -6.02 -6.79 25.74
N HIS A 119 -6.81 -6.37 24.76
CA HIS A 119 -6.95 -4.99 24.30
C HIS A 119 -8.29 -4.40 24.74
N ALA A 120 -8.33 -3.10 24.98
CA ALA A 120 -9.56 -2.34 25.14
C ALA A 120 -9.79 -1.43 23.92
N VAL A 121 -11.04 -1.32 23.48
CA VAL A 121 -11.44 -0.42 22.39
C VAL A 121 -11.52 1.00 22.94
N VAL A 122 -10.72 1.91 22.36
CA VAL A 122 -10.75 3.33 22.69
C VAL A 122 -11.61 4.11 21.70
N ALA A 123 -11.55 3.74 20.42
CA ALA A 123 -12.38 4.33 19.38
C ALA A 123 -12.66 3.28 18.30
N ALA A 124 -13.81 3.40 17.64
CA ALA A 124 -14.17 2.53 16.55
C ALA A 124 -14.96 3.26 15.46
N GLU A 125 -14.75 2.86 14.21
CA GLU A 125 -15.50 3.34 13.05
C GLU A 125 -16.01 2.13 12.25
N GLY A 126 -17.31 2.12 11.93
CA GLY A 126 -17.97 1.03 11.22
C GLY A 126 -19.42 0.81 11.70
N PRO A 127 -20.06 -0.34 11.36
CA PRO A 127 -19.51 -1.40 10.52
C PRO A 127 -19.51 -1.04 9.03
N GLU A 128 -18.45 -1.40 8.32
CA GLU A 128 -18.47 -1.58 6.87
C GLU A 128 -18.89 -3.02 6.56
N ARG A 129 -19.97 -3.18 5.80
CA ARG A 129 -20.49 -4.50 5.46
C ARG A 129 -19.96 -4.96 4.12
N ILE A 130 -19.28 -6.10 4.11
CA ILE A 130 -18.73 -6.71 2.90
C ILE A 130 -19.33 -8.11 2.73
N ALA A 131 -19.92 -8.36 1.56
CA ALA A 131 -20.48 -9.66 1.18
C ALA A 131 -19.50 -10.43 0.27
N PRO A 132 -19.57 -11.76 0.20
CA PRO A 132 -18.87 -12.53 -0.83
C PRO A 132 -19.28 -12.08 -2.25
N GLU A 133 -18.38 -12.26 -3.22
CA GLU A 133 -18.70 -12.18 -4.65
C GLU A 133 -19.54 -13.40 -5.03
N TRP A 134 -20.84 -13.23 -5.24
CA TRP A 134 -21.79 -14.34 -5.41
C TRP A 134 -21.51 -15.22 -6.64
N TRP A 135 -20.76 -14.72 -7.62
CA TRP A 135 -20.38 -15.45 -8.84
C TRP A 135 -19.11 -16.29 -8.68
N LEU A 136 -18.44 -16.25 -7.52
CA LEU A 136 -17.24 -17.04 -7.21
C LEU A 136 -17.43 -17.83 -5.91
N ASP A 137 -17.17 -19.14 -5.91
CA ASP A 137 -17.01 -19.90 -4.67
C ASP A 137 -15.61 -19.68 -4.11
N GLU A 138 -15.46 -18.63 -3.30
CA GLU A 138 -14.21 -18.30 -2.62
C GLU A 138 -14.18 -18.96 -1.22
N PRO A 139 -13.29 -19.94 -0.96
CA PRO A 139 -13.26 -20.67 0.32
C PRO A 139 -13.10 -19.76 1.54
N ALA A 140 -12.33 -18.67 1.42
CA ALA A 140 -12.12 -17.71 2.49
C ALA A 140 -13.44 -17.03 2.94
N TRP A 141 -14.43 -16.92 2.07
CA TRP A 141 -15.69 -16.24 2.32
C TRP A 141 -16.87 -17.17 2.65
N ARG A 142 -16.60 -18.45 2.92
CA ARG A 142 -17.63 -19.43 3.33
C ARG A 142 -18.26 -19.16 4.69
N SER A 143 -17.67 -18.25 5.49
CA SER A 143 -18.31 -17.68 6.70
C SER A 143 -19.38 -16.63 6.38
N GLY A 144 -19.61 -16.33 5.10
CA GLY A 144 -20.62 -15.41 4.62
C GLY A 144 -20.22 -13.94 4.75
N GLN A 145 -21.23 -13.10 4.95
CA GLN A 145 -21.07 -11.66 5.13
C GLN A 145 -20.23 -11.33 6.37
N ARG A 146 -19.39 -10.29 6.23
CA ARG A 146 -18.52 -9.78 7.28
C ARG A 146 -18.85 -8.32 7.54
N ASP A 147 -18.99 -7.97 8.81
CA ASP A 147 -19.08 -6.59 9.26
C ASP A 147 -17.72 -6.18 9.80
N TYR A 148 -17.12 -5.12 9.25
CA TYR A 148 -15.77 -4.67 9.57
C TYR A 148 -15.77 -3.39 10.38
N TRP A 149 -14.88 -3.30 11.37
CA TRP A 149 -14.63 -2.11 12.18
C TRP A 149 -13.15 -1.74 12.15
N ARG A 150 -12.88 -0.44 12.03
CA ARG A 150 -11.57 0.14 12.29
C ARG A 150 -11.50 0.47 13.77
N VAL A 151 -10.67 -0.24 14.51
CA VAL A 151 -10.61 -0.19 15.98
C VAL A 151 -9.28 0.41 16.40
N THR A 152 -9.31 1.47 17.20
CA THR A 152 -8.14 1.98 17.91
C THR A 152 -8.13 1.40 19.31
N THR A 153 -7.03 0.77 19.71
CA THR A 153 -6.86 0.13 21.01
C THR A 153 -6.24 1.07 22.05
N ASP A 154 -6.33 0.70 23.32
CA ASP A 154 -5.65 1.33 24.46
C ASP A 154 -4.12 1.28 24.38
N ARG A 155 -3.57 0.40 23.54
CA ARG A 155 -2.12 0.30 23.29
C ARG A 155 -1.66 1.00 22.03
N GLY A 156 -2.55 1.72 21.35
CA GLY A 156 -2.23 2.51 20.17
C GLY A 156 -2.25 1.73 18.85
N GLU A 157 -2.61 0.45 18.84
CA GLU A 157 -2.81 -0.26 17.58
C GLU A 157 -4.12 0.17 16.92
N ARG A 158 -4.09 0.29 15.59
CA ARG A 158 -5.28 0.56 14.78
C ARG A 158 -5.59 -0.69 13.96
N LEU A 159 -6.46 -1.54 14.48
CA LEU A 159 -6.77 -2.86 13.93
C LEU A 159 -8.01 -2.81 13.03
N TRP A 160 -8.05 -3.73 12.08
CA TRP A 160 -9.23 -3.98 11.26
C TRP A 160 -9.87 -5.30 11.67
N LEU A 161 -10.90 -5.19 12.51
CA LEU A 161 -11.61 -6.35 13.05
C LEU A 161 -12.87 -6.59 12.22
N TYR A 162 -13.31 -7.84 12.14
CA TYR A 162 -14.63 -8.14 11.62
C TYR A 162 -15.34 -9.23 12.40
N PHE A 163 -16.67 -9.18 12.35
CA PHE A 163 -17.54 -10.26 12.76
C PHE A 163 -18.05 -10.98 11.51
N ALA A 164 -17.75 -12.27 11.38
CA ALA A 164 -18.41 -13.13 10.41
C ALA A 164 -19.74 -13.62 11.00
N HIS A 165 -20.83 -13.44 10.27
CA HIS A 165 -22.17 -13.85 10.70
C HIS A 165 -22.40 -15.37 10.62
N GLY A 166 -21.49 -16.09 9.97
CA GLY A 166 -21.61 -17.51 9.75
C GLY A 166 -22.49 -17.83 8.54
N ALA A 167 -22.12 -18.90 7.85
CA ALA A 167 -22.88 -19.49 6.74
C ALA A 167 -22.55 -20.98 6.67
N ALA A 168 -21.65 -21.39 5.78
CA ALA A 168 -21.10 -22.76 5.80
C ALA A 168 -20.10 -22.97 6.95
N LEU A 169 -19.52 -21.89 7.48
CA LEU A 169 -18.68 -21.89 8.68
C LEU A 169 -19.34 -21.13 9.82
N SER A 170 -18.90 -21.37 11.06
CA SER A 170 -19.42 -20.71 12.27
C SER A 170 -19.13 -19.21 12.28
N ALA A 171 -19.99 -18.47 12.99
CA ALA A 171 -19.77 -17.06 13.28
C ALA A 171 -18.54 -16.84 14.19
N GLY A 172 -17.97 -15.64 14.16
CA GLY A 172 -16.85 -15.29 15.03
C GLY A 172 -16.17 -13.97 14.72
N TRP A 173 -15.35 -13.52 15.67
CA TRP A 173 -14.51 -12.33 15.56
C TRP A 173 -13.13 -12.67 15.01
N PHE A 174 -12.65 -11.84 14.10
CA PHE A 174 -11.35 -11.97 13.48
C PHE A 174 -10.66 -10.62 13.31
N CYS A 175 -9.33 -10.61 13.36
CA CYS A 175 -8.50 -9.49 12.96
C CYS A 175 -7.96 -9.76 11.56
N HIS A 176 -8.23 -8.84 10.63
CA HIS A 176 -7.84 -8.99 9.23
C HIS A 176 -6.63 -8.13 8.84
N GLY A 177 -6.34 -7.07 9.59
CA GLY A 177 -5.22 -6.20 9.26
C GLY A 177 -4.98 -5.09 10.27
N ALA A 178 -4.02 -4.22 9.95
CA ALA A 178 -3.72 -3.01 10.73
C ALA A 178 -3.49 -1.78 9.84
N PHE A 179 -4.01 -0.65 10.31
CA PHE A 179 -3.73 0.70 9.83
C PHE A 179 -2.46 1.18 10.57
N ALA A 180 -1.52 1.79 9.84
CA ALA A 180 -0.22 2.23 10.37
C ALA A 180 -0.34 3.12 11.62
#